data_AF-A0A960K234-F1
#
_entry.id   AF-A0A960K234-F1
#
_cell.length_a   1.000
_cell.length_b   1.000
_cell.length_c   1.000
_cell.angle_alpha   90.00
_cell.angle_beta   90.00
_cell.angle_gamma   90.00
#
_symmetry.space_group_name_H-M   'P 1'
#
loop_
_entity.id
_entity.type
_entity.pdbx_description
1 polymer ?
#
loop_
_entity_poly.entity_id
_entity_poly.type
_entity_poly.pdbx_seq_one_letter_code
_entity_poly.pdbx_strand_id
1 'polypeptide(L)'
;PGGQGLRAEVDLLGGTVPFGSRLLFQAENYPGFVLHAEICEDLWVPLPPSTFAALAGATVLCNLSASNITIGKASFRKTLVESQSGRAVAAYLYSAAGRGESTTDLAWDGQALVYENGELLAESERFSEEETCLVADVDLGRLGQDRLRLTSYHDCAAEHRSVLETFRRIAFTFEPPTGVRGLLRLLERFPFVPKDPELKDERCFEAYNIQVHGLEQRLRATGIEKVVIGVSGGLDST
;
A
#
# COMPACT_ATOMS: atom_id res chain seq x y z
N PRO A 1 -13.10 18.83 1.32
CA PRO A 1 -13.33 17.50 0.69
C PRO A 1 -14.07 17.61 -0.66
N GLY A 2 -13.45 17.11 -1.74
CA GLY A 2 -13.98 17.19 -3.12
C GLY A 2 -15.31 16.46 -3.37
N GLY A 3 -15.83 15.72 -2.39
CA GLY A 3 -17.10 14.97 -2.48
C GLY A 3 -18.37 15.81 -2.41
N GLN A 4 -18.28 17.11 -2.09
CA GLN A 4 -19.42 18.05 -2.04
C GLN A 4 -19.38 19.08 -3.17
N GLY A 5 -18.63 18.82 -4.25
CA GLY A 5 -18.58 19.71 -5.40
C GLY A 5 -19.98 19.95 -5.98
N LEU A 6 -20.36 21.22 -6.15
CA LEU A 6 -21.63 21.61 -6.77
C LEU A 6 -21.74 21.19 -8.24
N ARG A 7 -20.62 20.84 -8.86
CA ARG A 7 -20.50 20.43 -10.26
C ARG A 7 -19.58 19.22 -10.36
N ALA A 8 -19.91 18.30 -11.25
CA ALA A 8 -19.11 17.12 -11.55
C ALA A 8 -18.01 17.41 -12.60
N GLU A 9 -17.91 18.65 -13.08
CA GLU A 9 -17.00 19.09 -14.13
C GLU A 9 -16.55 20.53 -13.87
N VAL A 10 -15.40 20.90 -14.40
CA VAL A 10 -14.83 22.25 -14.33
C VAL A 10 -14.24 22.65 -15.68
N ASP A 11 -14.34 23.93 -16.04
CA ASP A 11 -13.69 24.47 -17.23
C ASP A 11 -12.24 24.85 -16.87
N LEU A 12 -11.29 24.17 -17.51
CA LEU A 12 -9.87 24.33 -17.26
C LEU A 12 -9.11 24.32 -18.60
N LEU A 13 -8.23 25.30 -18.81
CA LEU A 13 -7.41 25.43 -20.03
C LEU A 13 -8.21 25.35 -21.35
N GLY A 14 -9.46 25.85 -21.35
CA GLY A 14 -10.33 25.87 -22.52
C GLY A 14 -11.08 24.56 -22.81
N GLY A 15 -11.01 23.57 -21.92
CA GLY A 15 -11.81 22.34 -21.98
C GLY A 15 -12.61 22.11 -20.70
N THR A 16 -13.74 21.42 -20.83
CA THR A 16 -14.52 20.94 -19.68
C THR A 16 -13.99 19.57 -19.27
N VAL A 17 -13.52 19.44 -18.03
CA VAL A 17 -12.91 18.21 -17.51
C VAL A 17 -13.66 17.65 -16.30
N PRO A 18 -13.64 16.33 -16.07
CA PRO A 18 -14.21 15.72 -14.88
C PRO A 18 -13.61 16.29 -13.59
N PHE A 19 -14.47 16.62 -12.63
CA PHE A 19 -14.08 17.15 -11.33
C PHE A 19 -14.77 16.39 -10.20
N GLY A 20 -14.04 16.12 -9.12
CA GLY A 20 -14.56 15.50 -7.90
C GLY A 20 -13.69 14.35 -7.37
N SER A 21 -14.05 13.83 -6.20
CA SER A 21 -13.28 12.81 -5.47
C SER A 21 -13.59 11.36 -5.87
N ARG A 22 -14.40 11.14 -6.92
CA ARG A 22 -14.81 9.79 -7.38
C ARG A 22 -14.33 9.54 -8.80
N LEU A 23 -13.06 9.80 -9.03
CA LEU A 23 -12.39 9.60 -10.31
C LEU A 23 -11.37 8.48 -10.17
N LEU A 24 -11.35 7.59 -11.17
CA LEU A 24 -10.33 6.57 -11.38
C LEU A 24 -9.69 6.82 -12.74
N PHE A 25 -8.37 6.93 -12.79
CA PHE A 25 -7.64 7.08 -14.05
C PHE A 25 -7.08 5.72 -14.44
N GLN A 26 -7.54 5.16 -15.54
CA GLN A 26 -7.22 3.79 -15.95
C GLN A 26 -6.41 3.78 -17.24
N ALA A 27 -5.25 3.13 -17.20
CA ALA A 27 -4.47 2.83 -18.39
C ALA A 27 -5.14 1.68 -19.16
N GLU A 28 -5.71 1.95 -20.33
CA GLU A 28 -6.45 0.93 -21.10
C GLU A 28 -5.54 -0.20 -21.62
N ASN A 29 -4.31 0.16 -21.97
CA ASN A 29 -3.31 -0.74 -22.53
C ASN A 29 -2.38 -1.36 -21.48
N TYR A 30 -2.58 -1.07 -20.18
CA TYR A 30 -1.79 -1.62 -19.09
C TYR A 30 -2.69 -2.11 -17.95
N PRO A 31 -3.23 -3.35 -18.06
CA PRO A 31 -4.13 -3.90 -17.06
C PRO A 31 -3.51 -3.88 -15.66
N GLY A 32 -4.32 -3.47 -14.67
CA GLY A 32 -3.86 -3.34 -13.30
C GLY A 32 -3.24 -1.98 -12.97
N PHE A 33 -3.06 -1.05 -13.92
CA PHE A 33 -2.71 0.34 -13.60
C PHE A 33 -3.96 1.22 -13.56
N VAL A 34 -4.51 1.40 -12.35
CA VAL A 34 -5.66 2.27 -12.08
C VAL A 34 -5.29 3.20 -10.93
N LEU A 35 -5.15 4.48 -11.24
CA LEU A 35 -4.77 5.53 -10.31
C LEU A 35 -6.00 6.17 -9.67
N HIS A 36 -5.92 6.42 -8.36
CA HIS A 36 -6.78 7.34 -7.65
C HIS A 36 -5.94 8.33 -6.84
N ALA A 37 -6.42 9.57 -6.75
CA ALA A 37 -5.76 10.64 -6.02
C ALA A 37 -6.65 11.14 -4.88
N GLU A 38 -6.05 11.28 -3.70
CA GLU A 38 -6.61 12.01 -2.55
C GLU A 38 -5.60 13.04 -2.03
N ILE A 39 -6.02 13.92 -1.13
CA ILE A 39 -5.19 15.06 -0.72
C ILE A 39 -5.08 15.11 0.79
N CYS A 40 -3.84 15.14 1.28
CA CYS A 40 -3.49 15.47 2.66
C CYS A 40 -4.36 14.74 3.70
N GLU A 41 -5.29 15.47 4.32
CA GLU A 41 -6.11 14.99 5.43
C GLU A 41 -7.06 13.85 5.08
N ASP A 42 -7.35 13.68 3.79
CA ASP A 42 -8.17 12.59 3.28
C ASP A 42 -7.68 11.22 3.77
N LEU A 43 -6.37 11.04 4.01
CA LEU A 43 -5.80 9.77 4.49
C LEU A 43 -6.15 9.43 5.95
N TRP A 44 -6.28 10.43 6.83
CA TRP A 44 -6.43 10.18 8.28
C TRP A 44 -7.83 10.44 8.82
N VAL A 45 -8.82 10.60 7.95
CA VAL A 45 -10.22 10.47 8.36
C VAL A 45 -10.58 8.99 8.61
N PRO A 46 -11.65 8.69 9.39
CA PRO A 46 -12.03 7.30 9.67
C PRO A 46 -12.35 6.47 8.42
N LEU A 47 -12.75 7.11 7.34
CA LEU A 47 -13.08 6.46 6.07
C LEU A 47 -12.45 7.23 4.90
N PRO A 48 -11.17 7.00 4.60
CA PRO A 48 -10.47 7.69 3.52
C PRO A 48 -11.12 7.44 2.16
N PRO A 49 -11.20 8.46 1.27
CA PRO A 49 -11.68 8.30 -0.11
C PRO A 49 -11.01 7.14 -0.86
N SER A 50 -9.72 6.95 -0.64
CA SER A 50 -8.93 5.86 -1.22
C SER A 50 -9.44 4.46 -0.86
N THR A 51 -10.19 4.31 0.24
CA THR A 51 -10.84 3.03 0.62
C THR A 51 -11.85 2.60 -0.44
N PHE A 52 -12.80 3.48 -0.78
CA PHE A 52 -13.79 3.16 -1.81
C PHE A 52 -13.18 3.18 -3.21
N ALA A 53 -12.18 4.02 -3.46
CA ALA A 53 -11.48 4.01 -4.73
C ALA A 53 -10.79 2.66 -4.99
N ALA A 54 -10.13 2.10 -3.97
CA ALA A 54 -9.48 0.79 -4.07
C ALA A 54 -10.50 -0.31 -4.38
N LEU A 55 -11.60 -0.36 -3.62
CA LEU A 55 -12.71 -1.28 -3.84
C LEU A 55 -13.35 -1.09 -5.23
N ALA A 56 -13.41 0.14 -5.74
CA ALA A 56 -13.88 0.46 -7.10
C ALA A 56 -12.86 0.10 -8.21
N GLY A 57 -11.66 -0.34 -7.83
CA GLY A 57 -10.65 -0.89 -8.74
C GLY A 57 -9.33 -0.13 -8.79
N ALA A 58 -9.14 0.94 -8.00
CA ALA A 58 -7.83 1.61 -7.91
C ALA A 58 -6.79 0.65 -7.33
N THR A 59 -5.67 0.47 -8.01
CA THR A 59 -4.51 -0.33 -7.58
C THR A 59 -3.34 0.55 -7.17
N VAL A 60 -3.33 1.79 -7.62
CA VAL A 60 -2.36 2.82 -7.29
C VAL A 60 -3.11 3.98 -6.65
N LEU A 61 -2.75 4.30 -5.42
CA LEU A 61 -3.31 5.40 -4.65
C LEU A 61 -2.22 6.46 -4.51
N CYS A 62 -2.52 7.72 -4.77
CA CYS A 62 -1.60 8.81 -4.47
C CYS A 62 -2.20 9.83 -3.51
N ASN A 63 -1.35 10.38 -2.65
CA ASN A 63 -1.69 11.44 -1.72
C ASN A 63 -0.68 12.57 -1.84
N LEU A 64 -1.19 13.72 -2.29
CA LEU A 64 -0.45 14.97 -2.30
C LEU A 64 -0.68 15.68 -0.98
N SER A 65 0.39 15.98 -0.26
CA SER A 65 0.32 16.56 1.08
C SER A 65 1.21 17.79 1.16
N ALA A 66 0.70 18.88 1.73
CA ALA A 66 1.59 19.91 2.27
C ALA A 66 2.22 19.36 3.57
N SER A 67 1.37 18.96 4.53
CA SER A 67 1.73 18.29 5.79
C SER A 67 2.98 18.86 6.47
N ASN A 68 2.81 19.98 7.17
CA ASN A 68 3.82 20.50 8.10
C ASN A 68 4.37 19.40 9.02
N ILE A 69 5.65 19.47 9.39
CA ILE A 69 6.27 18.49 10.28
C ILE A 69 6.16 18.92 11.74
N THR A 70 5.90 17.94 12.61
CA THR A 70 6.00 18.02 14.07
C THR A 70 6.65 16.73 14.60
N ILE A 71 7.09 16.75 15.86
CA ILE A 71 7.66 15.56 16.51
C ILE A 71 6.66 14.40 16.44
N GLY A 72 7.10 13.25 15.93
CA GLY A 72 6.29 12.03 15.78
C GLY A 72 5.38 11.98 14.53
N LYS A 73 5.22 13.08 13.78
CA LYS A 73 4.32 13.08 12.61
C LYS A 73 4.86 12.27 11.43
N ALA A 74 6.18 12.18 11.28
CA ALA A 74 6.79 11.31 10.26
C ALA A 74 6.44 9.83 10.48
N SER A 75 6.60 9.31 11.71
CA SER A 75 6.23 7.93 12.04
C SER A 75 4.72 7.71 11.93
N PHE A 76 3.91 8.71 12.30
CA PHE A 76 2.46 8.66 12.12
C PHE A 76 2.06 8.52 10.63
N ARG A 77 2.65 9.34 9.74
CA ARG A 77 2.48 9.18 8.28
C ARG A 77 2.92 7.80 7.80
N LYS A 78 4.05 7.31 8.34
CA LYS A 78 4.52 5.91 8.38
C LYS A 78 3.38 4.89 8.39
N THR A 79 2.82 4.81 9.59
CA THR A 79 1.78 3.86 9.96
C THR A 79 0.51 4.00 9.12
N LEU A 80 0.11 5.24 8.78
CA LEU A 80 -1.09 5.46 7.99
C LEU A 80 -0.94 4.98 6.55
N VAL A 81 0.17 5.32 5.89
CA VAL A 81 0.44 4.93 4.50
C VAL A 81 0.62 3.42 4.41
N GLU A 82 1.37 2.84 5.35
CA GLU A 82 1.53 1.39 5.48
C GLU A 82 0.17 0.69 5.63
N SER A 83 -0.62 1.08 6.63
CA SER A 83 -1.93 0.49 6.89
C SER A 83 -2.88 0.67 5.72
N GLN A 84 -2.93 1.84 5.10
CA GLN A 84 -3.82 2.10 3.98
C GLN A 84 -3.45 1.27 2.76
N SER A 85 -2.16 1.18 2.42
CA SER A 85 -1.68 0.33 1.32
C SER A 85 -2.04 -1.16 1.53
N GLY A 86 -1.89 -1.67 2.76
CA GLY A 86 -2.22 -3.04 3.13
C GLY A 86 -3.71 -3.33 3.10
N ARG A 87 -4.54 -2.50 3.78
CA ARG A 87 -6.00 -2.69 3.80
C ARG A 87 -6.63 -2.54 2.41
N ALA A 88 -6.11 -1.64 1.59
CA ALA A 88 -6.59 -1.41 0.23
C ALA A 88 -6.07 -2.45 -0.78
N VAL A 89 -5.08 -3.28 -0.39
CA VAL A 89 -4.32 -4.16 -1.29
C VAL A 89 -3.88 -3.38 -2.53
N ALA A 90 -3.15 -2.29 -2.29
CA ALA A 90 -2.77 -1.31 -3.29
C ALA A 90 -1.34 -0.80 -3.08
N ALA A 91 -0.78 -0.18 -4.11
CA ALA A 91 0.35 0.71 -3.94
C ALA A 91 -0.15 2.07 -3.43
N TYR A 92 0.61 2.69 -2.53
CA TYR A 92 0.31 4.00 -1.97
C TYR A 92 1.53 4.90 -2.08
N LEU A 93 1.37 5.99 -2.83
CA LEU A 93 2.38 7.00 -3.11
C LEU A 93 2.06 8.25 -2.31
N TYR A 94 2.95 8.62 -1.40
CA TYR A 94 2.79 9.78 -0.55
C TYR A 94 3.90 10.80 -0.83
N SER A 95 3.54 12.07 -0.96
CA SER A 95 4.50 13.18 -1.13
C SER A 95 4.11 14.36 -0.24
N ALA A 96 4.96 14.71 0.72
CA ALA A 96 4.84 15.93 1.53
C ALA A 96 5.59 17.12 0.91
N ALA A 97 5.17 18.34 1.23
CA ALA A 97 5.94 19.53 0.92
C ALA A 97 7.22 19.60 1.76
N GLY A 98 8.25 20.18 1.15
CA GLY A 98 9.58 20.33 1.74
C GLY A 98 10.02 21.79 1.78
N ARG A 99 11.30 22.00 1.47
CA ARG A 99 11.91 23.33 1.45
C ARG A 99 11.17 24.26 0.46
N GLY A 100 10.95 25.51 0.87
CA GLY A 100 10.32 26.56 0.06
C GLY A 100 8.95 27.02 0.58
N GLU A 101 8.28 26.18 1.36
CA GLU A 101 7.03 26.55 2.03
C GLU A 101 7.26 27.57 3.17
N SER A 102 6.23 28.37 3.47
CA SER A 102 6.33 29.40 4.51
C SER A 102 6.65 28.80 5.89
N THR A 103 7.64 29.38 6.56
CA THR A 103 8.07 28.97 7.90
C THR A 103 7.68 29.97 8.99
N THR A 104 6.66 30.80 8.76
CA THR A 104 6.20 31.78 9.77
C THR A 104 5.80 31.10 11.08
N ASP A 105 5.04 30.00 11.00
CA ASP A 105 4.54 29.26 12.17
C ASP A 105 4.77 27.73 12.07
N LEU A 106 5.28 27.25 10.93
CA LEU A 106 5.35 25.82 10.59
C LEU A 106 6.74 25.44 10.07
N ALA A 107 7.03 24.14 10.07
CA ALA A 107 8.21 23.55 9.45
C ALA A 107 7.79 22.44 8.47
N TRP A 108 8.70 22.05 7.58
CA TRP A 108 8.44 21.10 6.49
C TRP A 108 9.61 20.14 6.34
N ASP A 109 9.35 18.87 6.04
CA ASP A 109 10.40 17.85 5.98
C ASP A 109 10.50 17.10 4.65
N GLY A 110 9.61 17.38 3.69
CA GLY A 110 9.71 16.82 2.33
C GLY A 110 9.62 15.30 2.25
N GLN A 111 9.02 14.63 3.24
CA GLN A 111 8.94 13.17 3.26
C GLN A 111 8.11 12.65 2.09
N ALA A 112 8.68 11.75 1.30
CA ALA A 112 8.00 10.94 0.29
C ALA A 112 8.13 9.45 0.63
N LEU A 113 7.07 8.69 0.35
CA LEU A 113 6.97 7.26 0.65
C LEU A 113 6.31 6.53 -0.51
N VAL A 114 6.79 5.33 -0.80
CA VAL A 114 6.10 4.37 -1.65
C VAL A 114 5.91 3.08 -0.85
N TYR A 115 4.65 2.72 -0.61
CA TYR A 115 4.28 1.44 -0.02
C TYR A 115 3.52 0.58 -1.02
N GLU A 116 3.60 -0.74 -0.88
CA GLU A 116 2.85 -1.70 -1.65
C GLU A 116 2.33 -2.81 -0.73
N ASN A 117 1.00 -2.84 -0.52
CA ASN A 117 0.34 -3.86 0.30
C ASN A 117 1.02 -4.02 1.69
N GLY A 118 1.30 -2.91 2.37
CA GLY A 118 1.96 -2.88 3.68
C GLY A 118 3.49 -2.91 3.64
N GLU A 119 4.11 -3.18 2.50
CA GLU A 119 5.57 -3.22 2.37
C GLU A 119 6.13 -1.86 1.94
N LEU A 120 7.13 -1.33 2.65
CA LEU A 120 7.85 -0.12 2.24
C LEU A 120 8.76 -0.43 1.05
N LEU A 121 8.48 0.16 -0.12
CA LEU A 121 9.32 0.00 -1.31
C LEU A 121 10.43 1.05 -1.37
N ALA A 122 10.12 2.29 -1.01
CA ALA A 122 11.07 3.39 -1.03
C ALA A 122 10.65 4.53 -0.09
N GLU A 123 11.63 5.23 0.47
CA GLU A 123 11.44 6.44 1.29
C GLU A 123 12.50 7.48 0.91
N SER A 124 12.11 8.75 0.87
CA SER A 124 13.04 9.85 0.63
C SER A 124 13.83 10.20 1.89
N GLU A 125 15.00 10.83 1.71
CA GLU A 125 15.63 11.58 2.79
C GLU A 125 14.71 12.71 3.27
N ARG A 126 14.65 12.92 4.59
CA ARG A 126 13.86 13.98 5.21
C ARG A 126 14.73 15.20 5.45
N PHE A 127 14.15 16.39 5.32
CA PHE A 127 14.85 17.67 5.46
C PHE A 127 15.99 17.87 4.43
N SER A 128 15.84 17.28 3.24
CA SER A 128 16.76 17.49 2.12
C SER A 128 16.83 18.98 1.75
N GLU A 129 18.03 19.46 1.44
CA GLU A 129 18.22 20.79 0.87
C GLU A 129 17.81 20.86 -0.61
N GLU A 130 17.86 19.73 -1.30
CA GLU A 130 17.62 19.60 -2.74
C GLU A 130 16.25 18.98 -3.06
N GLU A 131 15.73 19.30 -4.24
CA GLU A 131 14.55 18.65 -4.80
C GLU A 131 14.78 17.14 -4.91
N THR A 132 13.82 16.34 -4.43
CA THR A 132 13.94 14.89 -4.40
C THR A 132 12.85 14.24 -5.25
N CYS A 133 13.25 13.28 -6.08
CA CYS A 133 12.34 12.40 -6.82
C CYS A 133 12.53 10.97 -6.31
N LEU A 134 11.48 10.41 -5.71
CA LEU A 134 11.47 9.03 -5.23
C LEU A 134 10.84 8.13 -6.29
N VAL A 135 11.54 7.06 -6.68
CA VAL A 135 11.10 6.13 -7.73
C VAL A 135 11.21 4.70 -7.22
N ALA A 136 10.18 3.90 -7.46
CA ALA A 136 10.13 2.48 -7.14
C ALA A 136 9.28 1.71 -8.16
N ASP A 137 9.60 0.44 -8.38
CA ASP A 137 8.82 -0.45 -9.23
C ASP A 137 7.76 -1.24 -8.42
N VAL A 138 6.49 -0.98 -8.74
CA VAL A 138 5.33 -1.62 -8.13
C VAL A 138 4.92 -2.87 -8.92
N ASP A 139 4.69 -3.98 -8.24
CA ASP A 139 4.16 -5.21 -8.82
C ASP A 139 2.62 -5.20 -8.83
N LEU A 140 2.06 -4.62 -9.88
CA LEU A 140 0.62 -4.58 -10.11
C LEU A 140 0.01 -5.98 -10.33
N GLY A 141 0.83 -6.94 -10.78
CA GLY A 141 0.43 -8.34 -10.94
C GLY A 141 0.20 -9.00 -9.58
N ARG A 142 1.11 -8.80 -8.63
CA ARG A 142 0.98 -9.25 -7.24
C ARG A 142 -0.29 -8.67 -6.60
N LEU A 143 -0.50 -7.36 -6.69
CA LEU A 143 -1.71 -6.72 -6.15
C LEU A 143 -2.99 -7.33 -6.71
N GLY A 144 -3.04 -7.56 -8.03
CA GLY A 144 -4.16 -8.23 -8.68
C GLY A 144 -4.39 -9.65 -8.14
N GLN A 145 -3.33 -10.44 -8.00
CA GLN A 145 -3.43 -11.80 -7.48
C GLN A 145 -3.82 -11.85 -6.00
N ASP A 146 -3.32 -10.94 -5.18
CA ASP A 146 -3.65 -10.86 -3.76
C ASP A 146 -5.14 -10.53 -3.58
N ARG A 147 -5.66 -9.58 -4.37
CA ARG A 147 -7.10 -9.27 -4.40
C ARG A 147 -7.95 -10.48 -4.80
N LEU A 148 -7.53 -11.23 -5.82
CA LEU A 148 -8.25 -12.43 -6.27
C LEU A 148 -8.36 -13.52 -5.20
N ARG A 149 -7.36 -13.64 -4.31
CA ARG A 149 -7.36 -14.65 -3.23
C ARG A 149 -8.10 -14.18 -1.98
N LEU A 150 -8.18 -12.87 -1.76
CA LEU A 150 -8.77 -12.28 -0.56
C LEU A 150 -10.29 -12.15 -0.69
N THR A 151 -11.02 -13.22 -0.39
CA THR A 151 -12.50 -13.26 -0.55
C THR A 151 -13.22 -12.16 0.23
N SER A 152 -12.75 -11.83 1.43
CA SER A 152 -13.33 -10.76 2.26
C SER A 152 -13.23 -9.37 1.61
N TYR A 153 -12.23 -9.14 0.76
CA TYR A 153 -12.13 -7.91 -0.03
C TYR A 153 -13.28 -7.81 -1.04
N HIS A 154 -13.58 -8.92 -1.72
CA HIS A 154 -14.68 -8.99 -2.68
C HIS A 154 -16.05 -8.90 -2.00
N ASP A 155 -16.22 -9.51 -0.83
CA ASP A 155 -17.45 -9.40 -0.04
C ASP A 155 -17.72 -7.94 0.36
N CYS A 156 -16.68 -7.25 0.86
CA CYS A 156 -16.77 -5.82 1.18
C CYS A 156 -17.10 -4.97 -0.05
N ALA A 157 -16.48 -5.26 -1.20
CA ALA A 157 -16.80 -4.54 -2.44
C ALA A 157 -18.25 -4.78 -2.89
N ALA A 158 -18.78 -5.99 -2.71
CA ALA A 158 -20.16 -6.33 -3.03
C ALA A 158 -21.17 -5.61 -2.13
N GLU A 159 -20.90 -5.51 -0.83
CA GLU A 159 -21.74 -4.79 0.14
C GLU A 159 -21.85 -3.29 -0.19
N HIS A 160 -20.77 -2.69 -0.68
CA HIS A 160 -20.71 -1.26 -1.00
C HIS A 160 -20.95 -0.93 -2.48
N ARG A 161 -21.46 -1.89 -3.28
CA ARG A 161 -21.59 -1.76 -4.74
C ARG A 161 -22.22 -0.44 -5.21
N SER A 162 -23.29 0.01 -4.56
CA SER A 162 -23.99 1.25 -4.92
C SER A 162 -23.11 2.49 -4.84
N VAL A 163 -22.14 2.53 -3.91
CA VAL A 163 -21.16 3.60 -3.80
C VAL A 163 -20.09 3.44 -4.86
N LEU A 164 -19.61 2.22 -5.09
CA LEU A 164 -18.54 1.93 -6.06
C LEU A 164 -18.95 2.28 -7.49
N GLU A 165 -20.21 2.04 -7.86
CA GLU A 165 -20.77 2.38 -9.18
C GLU A 165 -20.78 3.89 -9.49
N THR A 166 -20.62 4.74 -8.48
CA THR A 166 -20.56 6.19 -8.68
C THR A 166 -19.16 6.69 -9.08
N PHE A 167 -18.14 5.84 -9.07
CA PHE A 167 -16.82 6.20 -9.56
C PHE A 167 -16.81 6.29 -11.09
N ARG A 168 -16.32 7.42 -11.60
CA ARG A 168 -16.11 7.61 -13.04
C ARG A 168 -14.70 7.14 -13.41
N ARG A 169 -14.62 6.29 -14.43
CA ARG A 169 -13.34 5.85 -15.01
C ARG A 169 -12.96 6.76 -16.17
N ILE A 170 -11.78 7.33 -16.08
CA ILE A 170 -11.16 8.18 -17.10
C ILE A 170 -10.05 7.36 -17.74
N ALA A 171 -10.30 6.95 -18.98
CA ALA A 171 -9.35 6.18 -19.76
C ALA A 171 -8.18 7.04 -20.24
N PHE A 172 -6.99 6.46 -20.24
CA PHE A 172 -5.83 7.00 -20.94
C PHE A 172 -4.97 5.88 -21.51
N THR A 173 -4.11 6.20 -22.47
CA THR A 173 -3.08 5.29 -22.96
C THR A 173 -1.79 5.57 -22.22
N PHE A 174 -1.22 4.55 -21.58
CA PHE A 174 0.07 4.63 -20.89
C PHE A 174 1.18 4.18 -21.83
N GLU A 175 2.19 5.02 -22.03
CA GLU A 175 3.38 4.66 -22.83
C GLU A 175 4.52 4.29 -21.88
N PRO A 176 4.71 2.99 -21.55
CA PRO A 176 5.82 2.60 -20.69
C PRO A 176 7.15 2.87 -21.42
N PRO A 177 8.21 3.27 -20.69
CA PRO A 177 9.53 3.44 -21.28
C PRO A 177 9.99 2.17 -21.99
N THR A 178 10.55 2.30 -23.19
CA THR A 178 11.11 1.18 -23.94
C THR A 178 12.54 0.86 -23.50
N GLY A 179 12.96 -0.40 -23.68
CA GLY A 179 14.32 -0.90 -23.40
C GLY A 179 14.45 -1.65 -22.07
N VAL A 180 15.59 -2.33 -21.89
CA VAL A 180 15.94 -3.00 -20.63
C VAL A 180 16.34 -1.94 -19.61
N ARG A 181 15.60 -1.86 -18.50
CA ARG A 181 15.94 -1.05 -17.33
C ARG A 181 16.22 -1.97 -16.16
N GLY A 182 16.99 -1.48 -15.20
CA GLY A 182 17.11 -2.15 -13.90
C GLY A 182 15.75 -2.15 -13.18
N LEU A 183 15.62 -3.01 -12.18
CA LEU A 183 14.46 -3.06 -11.30
C LEU A 183 14.76 -2.23 -10.05
N LEU A 184 13.98 -1.18 -9.81
CA LEU A 184 14.02 -0.33 -8.63
C LEU A 184 13.15 -0.93 -7.53
N ARG A 185 13.49 -2.16 -7.15
CA ARG A 185 12.82 -2.91 -6.08
C ARG A 185 13.82 -3.84 -5.40
N LEU A 186 13.78 -3.88 -4.07
CA LEU A 186 14.49 -4.89 -3.32
C LEU A 186 13.78 -6.25 -3.49
N LEU A 187 14.47 -7.23 -4.07
CA LEU A 187 13.99 -8.61 -4.15
C LEU A 187 14.75 -9.47 -3.16
N GLU A 188 14.02 -9.97 -2.16
CA GLU A 188 14.57 -10.94 -1.21
C GLU A 188 14.93 -12.24 -1.92
N ARG A 189 16.15 -12.73 -1.67
CA ARG A 189 16.61 -14.02 -2.23
C ARG A 189 15.85 -15.20 -1.65
N PHE A 190 15.41 -15.06 -0.40
CA PHE A 190 14.72 -16.10 0.36
C PHE A 190 13.40 -15.52 0.92
N PRO A 191 12.29 -15.61 0.18
CA PRO A 191 11.02 -15.01 0.60
C PRO A 191 10.50 -15.45 1.97
N PHE A 192 10.91 -16.64 2.43
CA PHE A 192 10.50 -17.20 3.74
C PHE A 192 11.55 -16.99 4.85
N VAL A 193 12.72 -16.42 4.53
CA VAL A 193 13.81 -16.22 5.49
C VAL A 193 14.30 -14.77 5.37
N PRO A 194 13.85 -13.87 6.26
CA PRO A 194 14.25 -12.48 6.24
C PRO A 194 15.78 -12.31 6.33
N LYS A 195 16.32 -11.34 5.59
CA LYS A 195 17.74 -10.97 5.68
C LYS A 195 18.06 -10.24 6.99
N ASP A 196 17.11 -9.44 7.49
CA ASP A 196 17.24 -8.74 8.77
C ASP A 196 17.31 -9.76 9.93
N PRO A 197 18.40 -9.77 10.72
CA PRO A 197 18.55 -10.69 11.85
C PRO A 197 17.44 -10.59 12.90
N GLU A 198 16.94 -9.38 13.19
CA GLU A 198 15.92 -9.17 14.22
C GLU A 198 14.57 -9.74 13.76
N LEU A 199 14.13 -9.38 12.55
CA LEU A 199 12.92 -9.94 11.96
C LEU A 199 13.02 -11.46 11.74
N LYS A 200 14.21 -11.98 11.40
CA LYS A 200 14.42 -13.42 11.25
C LYS A 200 14.26 -14.15 12.59
N ASP A 201 14.81 -13.61 13.68
CA ASP A 201 14.65 -14.16 15.02
C ASP A 201 13.18 -14.19 15.44
N GLU A 202 12.45 -13.10 15.20
CA GLU A 202 11.00 -13.01 15.43
C GLU A 202 10.24 -14.09 14.64
N ARG A 203 10.52 -14.25 13.34
CA ARG A 203 9.87 -15.29 12.51
C ARG A 203 10.22 -16.70 12.96
N CYS A 204 11.46 -16.96 13.41
CA CYS A 204 11.84 -18.25 13.96
C CYS A 204 11.10 -18.54 15.27
N PHE A 205 10.97 -17.54 16.14
CA PHE A 205 10.18 -17.64 17.37
C PHE A 205 8.73 -17.98 17.07
N GLU A 206 8.09 -17.27 16.13
CA GLU A 206 6.71 -17.54 15.72
C GLU A 206 6.55 -18.95 15.15
N ALA A 207 7.38 -19.33 14.17
CA ALA A 207 7.30 -20.63 13.50
C ALA A 207 7.41 -21.79 14.49
N TYR A 208 8.38 -21.73 15.40
CA TYR A 208 8.58 -22.73 16.45
C TYR A 208 7.35 -22.85 17.36
N ASN A 209 6.83 -21.73 17.87
CA ASN A 209 5.70 -21.76 18.78
C ASN A 209 4.40 -22.21 18.09
N ILE A 210 4.19 -21.85 16.82
CA ILE A 210 3.07 -22.37 16.01
C ILE A 210 3.13 -23.89 15.92
N GLN A 211 4.32 -24.46 15.64
CA GLN A 211 4.51 -25.90 15.56
C GLN A 211 4.26 -26.59 16.90
N VAL A 212 4.84 -26.07 17.99
CA VAL A 212 4.68 -26.63 19.34
C VAL A 212 3.22 -26.61 19.78
N HIS A 213 2.56 -25.47 19.70
CA HIS A 213 1.17 -25.36 20.15
C HIS A 213 0.20 -26.17 19.27
N GLY A 214 0.46 -26.26 17.96
CA GLY A 214 -0.29 -27.14 17.07
C GLY A 214 -0.19 -28.61 17.49
N LEU A 215 1.01 -29.06 17.84
CA LEU A 215 1.23 -30.42 18.33
C LEU A 215 0.61 -30.64 19.72
N GLU A 216 0.81 -29.72 20.67
CA GLU A 216 0.20 -29.81 22.01
C GLU A 216 -1.31 -29.98 21.93
N GLN A 217 -1.98 -29.16 21.12
CA GLN A 217 -3.43 -29.23 20.96
C GLN A 217 -3.87 -30.58 20.38
N ARG A 218 -3.11 -31.13 19.42
CA ARG A 218 -3.40 -32.46 18.85
C ARG A 218 -3.26 -33.54 19.91
N LEU A 219 -2.20 -33.52 20.72
CA LEU A 219 -1.97 -34.52 21.77
C LEU A 219 -3.07 -34.47 22.83
N ARG A 220 -3.43 -33.26 23.30
CA ARG A 220 -4.53 -33.05 24.25
C ARG A 220 -5.87 -33.55 23.72
N ALA A 221 -6.22 -33.22 22.47
CA ALA A 221 -7.51 -33.59 21.89
C ALA A 221 -7.66 -35.10 21.63
N THR A 222 -6.54 -35.80 21.41
CA THR A 222 -6.55 -37.24 21.07
C THR A 222 -6.24 -38.15 22.25
N GLY A 223 -5.75 -37.61 23.37
CA GLY A 223 -5.31 -38.40 24.53
C GLY A 223 -4.05 -39.24 24.24
N ILE A 224 -3.25 -38.87 23.24
CA ILE A 224 -2.02 -39.58 22.91
C ILE A 224 -0.97 -39.31 23.98
N GLU A 225 -0.56 -40.37 24.69
CA GLU A 225 0.47 -40.29 25.74
C GLU A 225 1.89 -40.54 25.22
N LYS A 226 2.04 -41.13 24.03
CA LYS A 226 3.33 -41.50 23.44
C LYS A 226 3.41 -41.07 21.98
N VAL A 227 4.46 -40.33 21.64
CA VAL A 227 4.79 -39.94 20.27
C VAL A 227 5.93 -40.82 19.78
N VAL A 228 5.78 -41.40 18.60
CA VAL A 228 6.84 -42.17 17.93
C VAL A 228 7.38 -41.32 16.78
N ILE A 229 8.69 -41.10 16.79
CA ILE A 229 9.40 -40.33 15.75
C ILE A 229 10.59 -41.15 15.25
N GLY A 230 10.74 -41.25 13.92
CA GLY A 230 11.92 -41.84 13.29
C GLY A 230 12.97 -40.75 13.07
N VAL A 231 14.11 -40.86 13.76
CA VAL A 231 15.20 -39.87 13.67
C VAL A 231 16.28 -40.37 12.71
N SER A 232 16.47 -39.68 11.59
CA SER A 232 17.48 -40.02 10.59
C SER A 232 18.80 -39.26 10.75
N GLY A 233 18.77 -38.15 11.51
CA GLY A 233 19.88 -37.20 11.65
C GLY A 233 19.90 -36.09 10.59
N GLY A 234 18.90 -36.04 9.71
CA GLY A 234 18.68 -34.91 8.79
C GLY A 234 17.97 -33.74 9.47
N LEU A 235 18.00 -32.55 8.83
CA LEU A 235 17.43 -31.30 9.34
C LEU A 235 15.96 -31.42 9.75
N ASP A 236 15.13 -32.08 8.95
CA ASP A 236 13.69 -32.20 9.25
C ASP A 236 13.39 -33.15 10.43
N SER A 237 14.31 -34.08 10.72
CA SER A 237 14.13 -35.09 11.78
C SER A 237 14.77 -34.69 13.12
N THR A 238 15.55 -33.61 13.12
CA THR A 238 16.28 -33.08 14.27
C THR A 238 15.50 -31.93 14.88
#